data_AF-A0A3S3QIQ9-F1
#
_entry.id   AF-A0A3S3QIQ9-F1
#
_cell.length_a   1.000
_cell.length_b   1.000
_cell.length_c   1.000
_cell.angle_alpha   90.00
_cell.angle_beta   90.00
_cell.angle_gamma   90.00
#
_symmetry.space_group_name_H-M   'P 1'
#
loop_
_entity.id
_entity.type
_entity.pdbx_description
1 polymer ?
#
loop_
_entity_poly.entity_id
_entity_poly.type
_entity_poly.pdbx_seq_one_letter_code
_entity_poly.pdbx_strand_id
1 'polypeptide(L)'
;MENRETLPLHTLQVNKAIVTRNRAHIFVHSLLVMALLYYRASCLFFFITSHSHPWTFTPAIWLLLLTSELTLSFIWLLGSAYRWKPVSRAAFPERLSDDDRRLPEIDVFICTADPAKEPPLDVMNTVVSAMALDYPAEKLWVYLSDDGGADNTLYAMRKASSFAMVWLPFCRKYGVQTRCPNAYFSMDNKGGDGPIRSAEFCFEREKMKVP
;
A
#
# COMPACT_ATOMS: atom_id res chain seq x y z
N MET A 1 18.05 -14.71 -36.27
CA MET A 1 18.44 -13.84 -35.15
C MET A 1 17.75 -12.52 -35.36
N GLU A 2 16.46 -12.48 -35.01
CA GLU A 2 15.61 -11.34 -35.26
C GLU A 2 15.69 -10.41 -34.05
N ASN A 3 15.94 -9.14 -34.34
CA ASN A 3 16.18 -8.06 -33.40
C ASN A 3 14.87 -7.78 -32.63
N ARG A 4 14.59 -8.54 -31.56
CA ARG A 4 13.55 -8.20 -30.58
C ARG A 4 14.01 -6.92 -29.92
N GLU A 5 13.52 -5.77 -30.40
CA GLU A 5 13.51 -4.55 -29.59
C GLU A 5 12.90 -4.92 -28.24
N THR A 6 13.72 -4.96 -27.20
CA THR A 6 13.30 -5.42 -25.87
C THR A 6 12.28 -4.45 -25.34
N LEU A 7 11.01 -4.83 -25.39
CA LEU A 7 9.91 -4.05 -24.84
C LEU A 7 10.23 -3.66 -23.39
N PRO A 8 9.86 -2.44 -22.94
CA PRO A 8 10.19 -2.00 -21.59
C PRO A 8 9.48 -2.87 -20.55
N LEU A 9 10.20 -3.27 -19.50
CA LEU A 9 9.68 -4.05 -18.36
C LEU A 9 8.71 -3.24 -17.47
N HIS A 10 8.81 -1.91 -17.53
CA HIS A 10 7.91 -1.01 -16.82
C HIS A 10 7.67 0.25 -17.65
N THR A 11 6.53 0.91 -17.45
CA THR A 11 6.24 2.22 -18.02
C THR A 11 5.94 3.23 -16.93
N LEU A 12 6.31 4.48 -17.21
CA LEU A 12 6.04 5.62 -16.37
C LEU A 12 5.20 6.60 -17.19
N GLN A 13 3.94 6.77 -16.80
CA GLN A 13 2.99 7.62 -17.52
C GLN A 13 2.55 8.79 -16.64
N VAL A 14 2.57 9.99 -17.22
CA VAL A 14 2.04 11.19 -16.58
C VAL A 14 0.72 11.52 -17.27
N ASN A 15 -0.37 11.48 -16.51
CA ASN A 15 -1.67 11.90 -17.03
C ASN A 15 -1.71 13.43 -17.12
N LYS A 16 -1.53 13.94 -18.36
CA LYS A 16 -1.48 15.38 -18.64
C LYS A 16 -2.75 16.12 -18.19
N ALA A 17 -3.92 15.51 -18.33
CA ALA A 17 -5.18 16.13 -17.93
C ALA A 17 -5.25 16.34 -16.40
N ILE A 18 -4.86 15.33 -15.62
CA ILE A 18 -4.78 15.44 -14.16
C ILE A 18 -3.76 16.49 -13.74
N VAL A 19 -2.59 16.54 -14.38
CA VAL A 19 -1.56 17.55 -14.12
C VAL A 19 -2.10 18.95 -14.35
N THR A 20 -2.73 19.21 -15.50
CA THR A 20 -3.29 20.53 -15.82
C THR A 20 -4.36 20.93 -14.82
N ARG A 21 -5.29 20.03 -14.49
CA ARG A 21 -6.33 20.27 -13.47
C ARG A 21 -5.72 20.60 -12.11
N ASN A 22 -4.73 19.83 -11.66
CA ASN A 22 -4.08 20.04 -10.38
C ASN A 22 -3.34 21.38 -10.33
N ARG A 23 -2.63 21.75 -11.40
CA ARG A 23 -1.92 23.04 -11.50
C ARG A 23 -2.88 24.22 -11.51
N ALA A 24 -3.98 24.11 -12.25
CA ALA A 24 -5.04 25.12 -12.23
C ALA A 24 -5.64 25.28 -10.84
N HIS A 25 -5.97 24.17 -10.17
CA HIS A 25 -6.45 24.19 -8.79
C HIS A 25 -5.44 24.83 -7.82
N ILE A 26 -4.15 24.46 -7.91
CA ILE A 26 -3.10 25.04 -7.08
C ILE A 26 -3.03 26.55 -7.32
N PHE A 27 -3.01 26.99 -8.58
CA PHE A 27 -2.95 28.41 -8.92
C PHE A 27 -4.14 29.21 -8.36
N VAL A 28 -5.37 28.73 -8.60
CA VAL A 28 -6.59 29.39 -8.10
C VAL A 28 -6.60 29.42 -6.57
N HIS A 29 -6.28 28.30 -5.91
CA HIS A 29 -6.27 28.24 -4.46
C HIS A 29 -5.17 29.14 -3.86
N SER A 30 -3.98 29.20 -4.46
CA SER A 30 -2.92 30.13 -4.05
C SER A 30 -3.38 31.59 -4.15
N LEU A 31 -4.09 31.97 -5.21
CA LEU A 31 -4.65 33.31 -5.35
C LEU A 31 -5.66 33.64 -4.23
N LEU A 32 -6.57 32.69 -3.93
CA LEU A 32 -7.56 32.85 -2.87
C LEU A 32 -6.91 32.97 -1.48
N VAL A 33 -5.91 32.14 -1.20
CA VAL A 33 -5.14 32.20 0.06
C VAL A 33 -4.40 33.53 0.18
N MET A 34 -3.76 34.00 -0.88
CA MET A 34 -3.08 35.30 -0.87
C MET A 34 -4.05 36.47 -0.63
N ALA A 35 -5.24 36.44 -1.26
CA ALA A 35 -6.28 37.44 -1.03
C ALA A 35 -6.81 37.43 0.41
N LEU A 36 -7.00 36.24 0.99
CA LEU A 36 -7.43 36.06 2.37
C LEU A 36 -6.36 36.58 3.36
N LEU A 37 -5.09 36.21 3.17
CA LEU A 37 -3.98 36.67 4.00
C LEU A 37 -3.82 38.19 3.91
N TYR A 38 -3.96 38.78 2.72
CA TYR A 38 -3.95 40.24 2.54
C TYR A 38 -5.08 40.92 3.31
N TYR A 39 -6.29 40.38 3.23
CA TYR A 39 -7.45 40.88 3.98
C TYR A 39 -7.19 40.82 5.50
N ARG A 40 -6.72 39.69 6.03
CA ARG A 40 -6.41 39.54 7.46
C ARG A 40 -5.30 40.47 7.92
N ALA A 41 -4.23 40.61 7.15
CA ALA A 41 -3.13 41.52 7.46
C ALA A 41 -3.59 42.99 7.44
N SER A 42 -4.45 43.37 6.50
CA SER A 42 -5.03 44.72 6.42
C SER A 42 -5.93 45.02 7.62
N CYS A 43 -6.78 44.07 8.04
CA CYS A 43 -7.59 44.20 9.24
C CYS A 43 -6.73 44.31 10.50
N LEU A 44 -5.71 43.45 10.65
CA LEU A 44 -4.78 43.51 11.77
C LEU A 44 -4.09 44.88 11.84
N PHE A 45 -3.59 45.38 10.70
CA PHE A 45 -2.97 46.70 10.61
C PHE A 45 -3.94 47.82 11.02
N PHE A 46 -5.15 47.84 10.44
CA PHE A 46 -6.19 48.81 10.78
C PHE A 46 -6.49 48.85 12.28
N PHE A 47 -6.68 47.68 12.92
CA PHE A 47 -6.99 47.59 14.36
C PHE A 47 -5.79 47.89 15.27
N ILE A 48 -4.55 47.75 14.80
CA ILE A 48 -3.35 48.20 15.53
C ILE A 48 -3.22 49.73 15.43
N THR A 49 -3.49 50.33 14.27
CA THR A 49 -3.31 51.77 14.03
C THR A 49 -4.46 52.64 14.52
N SER A 50 -5.68 52.10 14.61
CA SER A 50 -6.84 52.84 15.09
C SER A 50 -6.83 52.99 16.61
N HIS A 51 -6.62 54.22 17.08
CA HIS A 51 -6.55 54.59 18.51
C HIS A 51 -7.90 54.67 19.24
N SER A 52 -9.01 54.34 18.56
CA SER A 52 -10.38 54.66 18.99
C SER A 52 -11.31 53.44 19.10
N HIS A 53 -10.77 52.25 19.36
CA HIS A 53 -11.58 51.03 19.52
C HIS A 53 -11.79 50.62 21.00
N PRO A 54 -13.04 50.31 21.41
CA PRO A 54 -13.38 50.03 22.80
C PRO A 54 -12.94 48.63 23.31
N TRP A 55 -12.48 47.74 22.42
CA TRP A 55 -12.14 46.36 22.75
C TRP A 55 -10.63 46.12 22.62
N THR A 56 -9.94 46.00 23.76
CA THR A 56 -8.47 45.81 23.84
C THR A 56 -7.98 44.48 23.26
N PHE A 57 -8.84 43.47 23.14
CA PHE A 57 -8.46 42.13 22.66
C PHE A 57 -8.58 41.93 21.15
N THR A 58 -9.17 42.87 20.42
CA THR A 58 -9.40 42.75 18.97
C THR A 58 -8.12 42.48 18.15
N PRO A 59 -6.98 43.19 18.32
CA PRO A 59 -5.77 42.91 17.53
C PRO A 59 -5.18 41.52 17.82
N ALA A 60 -5.30 41.02 19.07
CA ALA A 60 -4.83 39.68 19.43
C ALA A 60 -5.63 38.57 18.72
N ILE A 61 -6.94 38.75 18.55
CA ILE A 61 -7.80 37.82 17.81
C ILE A 61 -7.40 37.79 16.32
N TRP A 62 -7.18 38.95 15.70
CA TRP A 62 -6.74 39.02 14.30
C TRP A 62 -5.35 38.42 14.09
N LEU A 63 -4.44 38.60 15.05
CA LEU A 63 -3.12 37.97 15.03
C LEU A 63 -3.21 36.44 15.11
N LEU A 64 -4.06 35.90 15.99
CA LEU A 64 -4.28 34.46 16.12
C LEU A 64 -4.88 33.87 14.83
N LEU A 65 -5.86 34.55 14.24
CA LEU A 65 -6.44 34.14 12.95
C LEU A 65 -5.40 34.15 11.83
N LEU A 66 -4.60 35.21 11.71
CA LEU A 66 -3.53 35.30 10.72
C LEU A 66 -2.50 34.18 10.90
N THR A 67 -2.11 33.89 12.14
CA THR A 67 -1.13 32.84 12.46
C THR A 67 -1.66 31.45 12.11
N SER A 68 -2.94 31.18 12.42
CA SER A 68 -3.62 29.93 12.04
C SER A 68 -3.70 29.76 10.52
N GLU A 69 -4.13 30.80 9.80
CA GLU A 69 -4.24 30.77 8.34
C GLU A 69 -2.86 30.62 7.66
N LEU A 70 -1.80 31.26 8.17
CA LEU A 70 -0.42 31.06 7.69
C LEU A 70 0.03 29.61 7.88
N THR A 71 -0.25 29.03 9.05
CA THR A 71 0.13 27.64 9.35
C THR A 71 -0.59 26.65 8.43
N LEU A 72 -1.91 26.81 8.26
CA LEU A 72 -2.71 25.99 7.35
C LEU A 72 -2.28 26.16 5.89
N SER A 73 -1.98 27.39 5.47
CA SER A 73 -1.48 27.70 4.11
C SER A 73 -0.12 27.05 3.86
N PHE A 74 0.75 27.05 4.86
CA PHE A 74 2.06 26.40 4.78
C PHE A 74 1.92 24.88 4.66
N ILE A 75 1.07 24.24 5.48
CA ILE A 75 0.76 22.80 5.37
C ILE A 75 0.20 22.48 3.97
N TRP A 76 -0.72 23.30 3.47
CA TRP A 76 -1.29 23.13 2.14
C TRP A 76 -0.24 23.27 1.02
N LEU A 77 0.70 24.23 1.15
CA LEU A 77 1.78 24.43 0.18
C LEU A 77 2.68 23.19 0.12
N LEU A 78 3.09 22.66 1.28
CA LEU A 78 3.85 21.41 1.37
C LEU A 78 3.09 20.24 0.72
N GLY A 79 1.79 20.13 0.97
CA GLY A 79 0.94 19.10 0.35
C GLY A 79 0.73 19.29 -1.17
N SER A 80 0.91 20.49 -1.69
CA SER A 80 0.74 20.79 -3.12
C SER A 80 1.89 20.25 -3.97
N ALA A 81 3.07 20.05 -3.40
CA ALA A 81 4.22 19.43 -4.08
C ALA A 81 3.88 18.05 -4.66
N TYR A 82 3.15 17.21 -3.90
CA TYR A 82 2.73 15.87 -4.35
C TYR A 82 1.78 15.89 -5.55
N ARG A 83 1.01 16.97 -5.72
CA ARG A 83 0.00 17.10 -6.79
C ARG A 83 0.55 17.72 -8.07
N TRP A 84 1.79 18.24 -8.04
CA TRP A 84 2.39 18.98 -9.16
C TRP A 84 2.63 18.14 -10.42
N LYS A 85 3.03 16.87 -10.23
CA LYS A 85 3.32 15.93 -11.31
C LYS A 85 3.07 14.48 -10.84
N PRO A 86 1.80 14.07 -10.63
CA PRO A 86 1.48 12.68 -10.33
C PRO A 86 1.94 11.76 -11.48
N VAL A 87 2.53 10.64 -11.10
CA VAL A 87 3.12 9.64 -11.99
C VAL A 87 2.42 8.31 -11.75
N SER A 88 1.92 7.68 -12.81
CA SER A 88 1.45 6.30 -12.78
C SER A 88 2.56 5.36 -13.29
N ARG A 89 2.70 4.19 -12.66
CA ARG A 89 3.66 3.15 -13.06
C ARG A 89 2.90 1.87 -13.38
N ALA A 90 3.25 1.22 -14.48
CA ALA A 90 2.79 -0.12 -14.80
C ALA A 90 4.00 -1.04 -15.00
N ALA A 91 3.96 -2.23 -14.40
CA ALA A 91 4.96 -3.28 -14.58
C ALA A 91 4.40 -4.34 -15.53
N PHE A 92 5.28 -4.98 -16.31
CA PHE A 92 4.95 -6.03 -17.27
C PHE A 92 5.76 -7.31 -16.96
N PRO A 93 5.38 -8.08 -15.93
CA PRO A 93 6.08 -9.31 -15.56
C PRO A 93 6.19 -10.30 -16.71
N GLU A 94 5.22 -10.34 -17.61
CA GLU A 94 5.19 -11.20 -18.81
C GLU A 94 6.29 -10.92 -19.83
N ARG A 95 7.00 -9.79 -19.69
CA ARG A 95 8.15 -9.41 -20.54
C ARG A 95 9.49 -9.75 -19.90
N LEU A 96 9.48 -10.21 -18.65
CA LEU A 96 10.68 -10.69 -17.98
C LEU A 96 11.17 -11.95 -18.70
N SER A 97 12.48 -12.16 -18.76
CA SER A 97 13.03 -13.40 -19.32
C SER A 97 12.62 -14.59 -18.45
N ASP A 98 12.21 -15.70 -19.06
CA ASP A 98 11.94 -16.99 -18.39
C ASP A 98 13.19 -17.65 -17.76
N ASP A 99 14.33 -16.94 -17.74
CA ASP A 99 15.58 -17.42 -17.13
C ASP A 99 15.59 -17.10 -15.63
N ASP A 100 14.98 -17.98 -14.83
CA ASP A 100 14.92 -17.90 -13.37
C ASP A 100 16.30 -17.71 -12.73
N ARG A 101 17.39 -18.11 -13.39
CA ARG A 101 18.76 -17.92 -12.89
C ARG A 101 19.15 -16.46 -12.76
N ARG A 102 18.53 -15.56 -13.53
CA ARG A 102 18.80 -14.11 -13.49
C ARG A 102 18.02 -13.37 -12.41
N LEU A 103 17.02 -14.03 -11.81
CA LEU A 103 16.25 -13.43 -10.72
C LEU A 103 17.14 -13.25 -9.47
N PRO A 104 17.01 -12.12 -8.74
CA PRO A 104 17.74 -11.93 -7.49
C PRO A 104 17.26 -12.90 -6.39
N GLU A 105 18.01 -13.02 -5.30
CA GLU A 105 17.49 -13.62 -4.07
C GLU A 105 16.61 -12.61 -3.34
N ILE A 106 15.52 -13.07 -2.71
CA ILE A 106 14.52 -12.26 -2.01
C ILE A 106 14.32 -12.81 -0.60
N ASP A 107 14.46 -11.92 0.38
CA ASP A 107 14.08 -12.18 1.77
C ASP A 107 12.78 -11.47 2.12
N VAL A 108 11.79 -12.22 2.61
CA VAL A 108 10.53 -11.70 3.13
C VAL A 108 10.58 -11.74 4.65
N PHE A 109 10.55 -10.57 5.28
CA PHE A 109 10.49 -10.45 6.73
C PHE A 109 9.06 -10.17 7.20
N ILE A 110 8.57 -11.00 8.11
CA ILE A 110 7.28 -10.87 8.76
C ILE A 110 7.55 -10.66 10.25
N CYS A 111 7.05 -9.58 10.83
CA CYS A 111 7.19 -9.29 12.25
C CYS A 111 5.82 -9.36 12.93
N THR A 112 5.76 -9.95 14.11
CA THR A 112 4.58 -9.95 14.97
C THR A 112 4.97 -9.58 16.40
N ALA A 113 4.08 -8.85 17.08
CA ALA A 113 4.38 -8.28 18.40
C ALA A 113 3.52 -8.85 19.54
N ASP A 114 2.26 -9.18 19.29
CA ASP A 114 1.33 -9.60 20.34
C ASP A 114 0.22 -10.52 19.77
N PRO A 115 0.18 -11.81 20.16
CA PRO A 115 -0.84 -12.76 19.72
C PRO A 115 -2.29 -12.35 20.00
N ALA A 116 -2.53 -11.47 20.97
CA ALA A 116 -3.88 -10.99 21.27
C ALA A 116 -4.36 -9.96 20.24
N LYS A 117 -3.45 -9.13 19.70
CA LYS A 117 -3.76 -8.12 18.67
C LYS A 117 -3.55 -8.64 17.26
N GLU A 118 -2.60 -9.55 17.10
CA GLU A 118 -2.22 -10.20 15.85
C GLU A 118 -2.39 -11.72 16.02
N PRO A 119 -3.61 -12.24 15.83
CA PRO A 119 -3.89 -13.65 16.07
C PRO A 119 -2.91 -14.56 15.31
N PRO A 120 -2.32 -15.59 15.95
CA PRO A 120 -1.31 -16.44 15.30
C PRO A 120 -1.80 -17.07 13.99
N LEU A 121 -3.09 -17.38 13.87
CA LEU A 121 -3.66 -17.91 12.63
C LEU A 121 -3.52 -16.92 11.45
N ASP A 122 -3.76 -15.63 11.69
CA ASP A 122 -3.65 -14.59 10.66
C ASP A 122 -2.17 -14.35 10.28
N VAL A 123 -1.28 -14.38 11.27
CA VAL A 123 0.17 -14.34 11.03
C VAL A 123 0.59 -15.54 10.18
N MET A 124 0.13 -16.75 10.49
CA MET A 124 0.45 -17.95 9.72
C MET A 124 -0.13 -17.94 8.31
N ASN A 125 -1.31 -17.34 8.11
CA ASN A 125 -1.83 -17.11 6.76
C ASN A 125 -0.88 -16.24 5.94
N THR A 126 -0.33 -15.17 6.52
CA THR A 126 0.69 -14.33 5.86
C THR A 126 1.98 -15.10 5.57
N VAL A 127 2.48 -15.87 6.54
CA VAL A 127 3.69 -16.70 6.36
C VAL A 127 3.52 -17.69 5.21
N VAL A 128 2.45 -18.48 5.23
CA VAL A 128 2.17 -19.49 4.19
C VAL A 128 1.92 -18.83 2.83
N SER A 129 1.28 -17.66 2.80
CA SER A 129 1.09 -16.88 1.56
C SER A 129 2.42 -16.42 0.97
N ALA A 130 3.34 -15.93 1.82
CA ALA A 130 4.67 -15.51 1.39
C ALA A 130 5.47 -16.69 0.84
N MET A 131 5.41 -17.86 1.48
CA MET A 131 6.06 -19.07 0.99
C MET A 131 5.48 -19.58 -0.35
N ALA A 132 4.23 -19.23 -0.65
CA ALA A 132 3.54 -19.59 -1.89
C ALA A 132 3.66 -18.53 -3.01
N LEU A 133 4.54 -17.54 -2.87
CA LEU A 133 4.86 -16.61 -3.96
C LEU A 133 5.36 -17.37 -5.19
N ASP A 134 5.05 -16.81 -6.37
CA ASP A 134 5.50 -17.37 -7.65
C ASP A 134 6.95 -16.95 -7.91
N TYR A 135 7.88 -17.65 -7.24
CA TYR A 135 9.30 -17.39 -7.28
C TYR A 135 10.11 -18.69 -7.13
N PRO A 136 11.34 -18.78 -7.68
CA PRO A 136 12.21 -19.93 -7.45
C PRO A 136 12.43 -20.18 -5.96
N ALA A 137 12.22 -21.43 -5.54
CA ALA A 137 12.22 -21.81 -4.12
C ALA A 137 13.61 -21.66 -3.48
N GLU A 138 14.66 -21.82 -4.28
CA GLU A 138 16.05 -21.64 -3.88
C GLU A 138 16.47 -20.16 -3.73
N LYS A 139 15.60 -19.22 -4.11
CA LYS A 139 15.85 -17.78 -4.05
C LYS A 139 14.88 -17.01 -3.16
N LEU A 140 13.91 -17.69 -2.55
CA LEU A 140 12.90 -17.08 -1.69
C LEU A 140 13.08 -17.56 -0.26
N TRP A 141 13.40 -16.65 0.64
CA TRP A 141 13.50 -16.91 2.07
C TRP A 141 12.43 -16.15 2.83
N VAL A 142 11.78 -16.80 3.79
CA VAL A 142 10.72 -16.20 4.61
C VAL A 142 11.13 -16.30 6.07
N TYR A 143 11.21 -15.15 6.73
CA TYR A 143 11.61 -15.02 8.13
C TYR A 143 10.45 -14.48 8.95
N LEU A 144 10.20 -15.09 10.10
CA LEU A 144 9.23 -14.62 11.09
C LEU A 144 9.98 -14.16 12.35
N SER A 145 9.86 -12.87 12.70
CA SER A 145 10.28 -12.32 13.98
C SER A 145 9.08 -12.21 14.90
N ASP A 146 9.15 -12.86 16.06
CA ASP A 146 8.13 -12.75 17.11
C ASP A 146 8.70 -11.95 18.28
N ASP A 147 8.36 -10.66 18.32
CA ASP A 147 8.79 -9.74 19.37
C ASP A 147 8.04 -10.01 20.69
N GLY A 148 6.87 -10.65 20.61
CA GLY A 148 6.09 -11.07 21.77
C GLY A 148 6.61 -12.35 22.44
N GLY A 149 7.47 -13.10 21.73
CA GLY A 149 8.09 -14.34 22.22
C GLY A 149 7.06 -15.37 22.71
N ALA A 150 5.91 -15.46 22.03
CA ALA A 150 4.77 -16.20 22.55
C ALA A 150 4.76 -17.66 22.11
N ASP A 151 4.53 -18.57 23.06
CA ASP A 151 4.45 -20.02 22.79
C ASP A 151 3.40 -20.38 21.73
N ASN A 152 2.29 -19.64 21.70
CA ASN A 152 1.22 -19.82 20.73
C ASN A 152 1.68 -19.53 19.29
N THR A 153 2.54 -18.52 19.09
CA THR A 153 3.11 -18.18 17.78
C THR A 153 4.02 -19.31 17.30
N LEU A 154 4.88 -19.82 18.18
CA LEU A 154 5.76 -20.95 17.87
C LEU A 154 4.96 -22.22 17.54
N TYR A 155 3.92 -22.52 18.32
CA TYR A 155 3.03 -23.65 18.05
C TYR A 155 2.31 -23.51 16.70
N ALA A 156 1.75 -22.33 16.43
CA ALA A 156 1.10 -22.03 15.16
C ALA A 156 2.07 -22.17 13.99
N MET A 157 3.33 -21.71 14.12
CA MET A 157 4.36 -21.84 13.08
C MET A 157 4.67 -23.30 12.75
N ARG A 158 4.76 -24.18 13.76
CA ARG A 158 4.94 -25.63 13.51
C ARG A 158 3.76 -26.23 12.73
N LYS A 159 2.53 -25.85 13.08
CA LYS A 159 1.33 -26.29 12.36
C LYS A 159 1.28 -25.73 10.94
N ALA A 160 1.62 -24.46 10.76
CA ALA A 160 1.71 -23.81 9.46
C ALA A 160 2.76 -24.46 8.57
N SER A 161 3.92 -24.85 9.12
CA SER A 161 4.96 -25.59 8.38
C SER A 161 4.44 -26.94 7.86
N SER A 162 3.69 -27.68 8.68
CA SER A 162 3.05 -28.93 8.22
C SER A 162 2.00 -28.69 7.15
N PHE A 163 1.19 -27.64 7.29
CA PHE A 163 0.17 -27.26 6.31
C PHE A 163 0.79 -26.75 4.99
N ALA A 164 1.90 -26.02 5.05
CA ALA A 164 2.63 -25.53 3.89
C ALA A 164 3.03 -26.67 2.94
N MET A 165 3.37 -27.85 3.49
CA MET A 165 3.75 -29.03 2.69
C MET A 165 2.63 -29.52 1.76
N VAL A 166 1.36 -29.26 2.07
CA VAL A 166 0.21 -29.61 1.20
C VAL A 166 -0.28 -28.40 0.40
N TRP A 167 -0.26 -27.21 0.98
CA TRP A 167 -0.77 -25.99 0.36
C TRP A 167 0.11 -25.48 -0.79
N LEU A 168 1.43 -25.43 -0.62
CA LEU A 168 2.33 -24.90 -1.64
C LEU A 168 2.28 -25.71 -2.95
N PRO A 169 2.38 -27.06 -2.92
CA PRO A 169 2.24 -27.86 -4.15
C PRO A 169 0.89 -27.66 -4.82
N PHE A 170 -0.21 -27.56 -4.06
CA PHE A 170 -1.54 -27.30 -4.60
C PHE A 170 -1.61 -25.95 -5.31
N CYS A 171 -1.09 -24.89 -4.68
CA CYS A 171 -1.01 -23.55 -5.25
C CYS A 171 -0.22 -23.50 -6.57
N ARG A 172 0.89 -24.24 -6.66
CA ARG A 172 1.72 -24.34 -7.87
C ARG A 172 1.05 -25.19 -8.95
N LYS A 173 0.53 -26.37 -8.60
CA LYS A 173 -0.10 -27.32 -9.52
C LYS A 173 -1.30 -26.72 -10.26
N TYR A 174 -2.11 -25.93 -9.56
CA TYR A 174 -3.36 -25.38 -10.11
C TYR A 174 -3.31 -23.89 -10.42
N GLY A 175 -2.16 -23.23 -10.21
CA GLY A 175 -1.99 -21.80 -10.51
C GLY A 175 -2.93 -20.90 -9.69
N VAL A 176 -3.16 -21.23 -8.41
CA VAL A 176 -4.05 -20.47 -7.51
C VAL A 176 -3.49 -19.07 -7.26
N GLN A 177 -4.13 -17.99 -7.70
CA GLN A 177 -3.58 -16.63 -7.50
C GLN A 177 -3.72 -16.16 -6.05
N THR A 178 -4.81 -16.53 -5.37
CA THR A 178 -5.08 -16.20 -3.97
C THR A 178 -4.25 -17.09 -3.05
N ARG A 179 -3.02 -16.67 -2.74
CA ARG A 179 -2.06 -17.45 -1.94
C ARG A 179 -2.43 -17.60 -0.46
N CYS A 180 -3.28 -16.72 0.06
CA CYS A 180 -3.78 -16.79 1.43
C CYS A 180 -4.86 -17.86 1.57
N PRO A 181 -4.64 -18.92 2.39
CA PRO A 181 -5.60 -20.00 2.56
C PRO A 181 -6.95 -19.49 3.06
N ASN A 182 -6.96 -18.65 4.10
CA ASN A 182 -8.20 -18.13 4.66
C ASN A 182 -8.99 -17.30 3.64
N ALA A 183 -8.31 -16.44 2.86
CA ALA A 183 -8.97 -15.67 1.80
C ALA A 183 -9.49 -16.58 0.67
N TYR A 184 -8.69 -17.55 0.23
CA TYR A 184 -9.06 -18.50 -0.82
C TYR A 184 -10.30 -19.32 -0.46
N PHE A 185 -10.39 -19.83 0.77
CA PHE A 185 -11.54 -20.61 1.21
C PHE A 185 -12.76 -19.76 1.62
N SER A 186 -12.56 -18.48 1.92
CA SER A 186 -13.66 -17.54 2.22
C SER A 186 -14.35 -17.00 0.97
N MET A 187 -13.71 -17.06 -0.20
CA MET A 187 -14.36 -16.72 -1.46
C MET A 187 -15.40 -17.80 -1.83
N ASP A 188 -16.66 -17.40 -2.02
CA ASP A 188 -17.67 -18.26 -2.60
C ASP A 188 -17.18 -18.85 -3.93
N ASN A 189 -17.58 -20.10 -4.25
CA ASN A 189 -17.20 -20.90 -5.44
C ASN A 189 -17.32 -20.20 -6.82
N LYS A 190 -17.75 -18.94 -6.88
CA LYS A 190 -17.91 -18.09 -8.06
C LYS A 190 -16.66 -17.29 -8.43
N GLY A 191 -15.66 -17.16 -7.56
CA GLY A 191 -14.37 -16.54 -7.87
C GLY A 191 -13.46 -17.51 -8.62
N GLY A 192 -13.38 -17.39 -9.94
CA GLY A 192 -12.52 -18.21 -10.79
C GLY A 192 -11.05 -17.88 -10.57
N ASP A 193 -10.37 -18.70 -9.76
CA ASP A 193 -8.94 -18.57 -9.55
C ASP A 193 -8.23 -19.88 -9.94
N GLY A 194 -7.93 -20.00 -11.24
CA GLY A 194 -7.25 -21.14 -11.85
C GLY A 194 -7.85 -21.54 -13.22
N PRO A 195 -7.03 -21.82 -14.25
CA PRO A 195 -7.51 -22.12 -15.60
C PRO A 195 -8.14 -23.52 -15.75
N ILE A 196 -8.03 -24.43 -14.76
CA ILE A 196 -8.47 -25.82 -14.90
C ILE A 196 -9.21 -26.29 -13.62
N ARG A 197 -10.53 -26.47 -13.72
CA ARG A 197 -11.35 -27.14 -12.70
C ARG A 197 -11.50 -28.62 -13.07
N SER A 198 -10.49 -29.43 -12.78
CA SER A 198 -10.58 -30.89 -12.94
C SER A 198 -11.31 -31.54 -11.76
N ALA A 199 -11.81 -32.77 -11.94
CA ALA A 199 -12.37 -33.55 -10.84
C ALA A 199 -11.33 -33.79 -9.72
N GLU A 200 -10.06 -33.96 -10.12
CA GLU A 200 -8.91 -34.06 -9.22
C GLU A 200 -8.71 -32.78 -8.40
N PHE A 201 -8.79 -31.60 -9.03
CA PHE A 201 -8.73 -30.31 -8.32
C PHE A 201 -9.80 -30.20 -7.24
N CYS A 202 -11.05 -30.54 -7.57
CA CYS A 202 -12.15 -30.50 -6.60
C CYS A 202 -11.90 -31.47 -5.43
N PHE A 203 -11.38 -32.66 -5.70
CA PHE A 203 -11.06 -33.66 -4.69
C PHE A 203 -9.92 -33.20 -3.76
N GLU A 204 -8.80 -32.73 -4.32
CA GLU A 204 -7.66 -32.23 -3.52
C GLU A 204 -8.05 -31.00 -2.70
N ARG A 205 -8.81 -30.07 -3.28
CA ARG A 205 -9.32 -28.88 -2.58
C ARG A 205 -10.19 -29.27 -1.39
N GLU A 206 -11.10 -30.23 -1.56
CA GLU A 206 -12.01 -30.62 -0.49
C GLU A 206 -11.24 -31.34 0.64
N LYS A 207 -10.23 -32.15 0.30
CA LYS A 207 -9.34 -32.77 1.29
C LYS A 207 -8.61 -31.74 2.15
N MET A 208 -8.30 -30.55 1.63
CA MET A 208 -7.66 -29.46 2.38
C MET A 208 -8.60 -28.69 3.30
N LYS A 209 -9.92 -28.76 3.10
CA LYS A 209 -10.88 -28.12 4.01
C LYS A 209 -11.13 -28.92 5.28
N VAL A 210 -10.83 -30.22 5.26
CA VAL A 210 -11.06 -31.13 6.38
C VAL A 210 -9.74 -31.27 7.14
N PRO A 211 -9.67 -30.84 8.42
CA PRO A 211 -8.47 -31.01 9.24
C PRO A 211 -8.14 -32.48 9.53
#